data_AF-A0A841ZYK6-F1
#
_entry.id   AF-A0A841ZYK6-F1
#
_cell.length_a   1.000
_cell.length_b   1.000
_cell.length_c   1.000
_cell.angle_alpha   90.00
_cell.angle_beta   90.00
_cell.angle_gamma   90.00
#
_symmetry.space_group_name_H-M   'P 1'
#
loop_
_entity.id
_entity.type
_entity.pdbx_description
1 polymer ?
#
loop_
_entity_poly.entity_id
_entity_poly.type
_entity_poly.pdbx_seq_one_letter_code
_entity_poly.pdbx_strand_id
1 'polypeptide(L)'
;MNKIDESLTEDKKVENKIAKEFASTFLTPEKKDVSEVTFYKAPANQKDATGNRNYFFYVNGNKAWKVGASVKSKTDEVWAFGSNDIDLVEKKDTKDVTHLKINHWESK
;
A
#
# COMPACT_ATOMS: atom_id res chain seq x y z
N MET A 1 30.77 6.40 -13.02
CA MET A 1 29.51 6.03 -13.71
C MET A 1 28.66 5.26 -12.73
N ASN A 2 27.77 5.92 -12.00
CA ASN A 2 26.90 5.24 -11.03
C ASN A 2 25.46 5.51 -11.42
N LYS A 3 24.73 4.43 -11.69
CA LYS A 3 23.33 4.24 -11.30
C LYS A 3 23.07 2.76 -11.48
N ILE A 4 23.39 2.01 -10.42
CA ILE A 4 22.87 0.68 -10.22
C ILE A 4 21.35 0.90 -10.15
N ASP A 5 20.62 0.42 -11.16
CA ASP A 5 19.21 0.12 -11.02
C ASP A 5 19.12 -0.97 -9.94
N GLU A 6 19.15 -0.55 -8.67
CA GLU A 6 19.01 -1.45 -7.54
C GLU A 6 17.62 -2.06 -7.65
N SER A 7 17.60 -3.36 -7.97
CA SER A 7 16.40 -4.19 -7.92
C SER A 7 15.62 -3.83 -6.66
N LEU A 8 14.41 -3.29 -6.82
CA LEU A 8 13.49 -3.10 -5.71
C LEU A 8 13.49 -4.38 -4.88
N THR A 9 13.76 -4.26 -3.57
CA THR A 9 13.59 -5.37 -2.63
C THR A 9 12.18 -5.95 -2.81
N GLU A 10 11.98 -7.24 -2.54
CA GLU A 10 10.66 -7.88 -2.70
C GLU A 10 9.55 -7.06 -2.03
N ASP A 11 9.82 -6.52 -0.84
CA ASP A 11 8.92 -5.62 -0.13
C ASP A 11 8.57 -4.36 -0.92
N LYS A 12 9.54 -3.69 -1.56
CA LYS A 12 9.25 -2.51 -2.40
C LYS A 12 8.39 -2.86 -3.62
N LYS A 13 8.52 -4.07 -4.18
CA LYS A 13 7.63 -4.53 -5.27
C LYS A 13 6.21 -4.73 -4.77
N VAL A 14 6.05 -5.36 -3.61
CA VAL A 14 4.74 -5.56 -2.97
C VAL A 14 4.11 -4.21 -2.59
N GLU A 15 4.88 -3.29 -2.02
CA GLU A 15 4.44 -1.93 -1.72
C GLU A 15 3.95 -1.18 -2.96
N ASN A 16 4.65 -1.31 -4.10
CA ASN A 16 4.20 -0.74 -5.37
C ASN A 16 2.85 -1.32 -5.82
N LYS A 17 2.68 -2.65 -5.69
CA LYS A 17 1.43 -3.34 -6.05
C LYS A 17 0.28 -2.87 -5.16
N ILE A 18 0.47 -2.90 -3.84
CA ILE A 18 -0.50 -2.42 -2.84
C ILE A 18 -0.91 -0.98 -3.16
N ALA A 19 0.06 -0.09 -3.39
CA ALA A 19 -0.23 1.32 -3.62
C ALA A 19 -1.10 1.53 -4.87
N LYS A 20 -0.76 0.86 -5.98
CA LYS A 20 -1.51 0.95 -7.24
C LYS A 20 -2.92 0.38 -7.09
N GLU A 21 -3.04 -0.80 -6.50
CA GLU A 21 -4.31 -1.49 -6.30
C GLU A 21 -5.22 -0.70 -5.33
N PHE A 22 -4.66 -0.14 -4.26
CA PHE A 22 -5.42 0.70 -3.35
C PHE A 22 -5.91 1.98 -4.05
N ALA A 23 -5.01 2.67 -4.76
CA ALA A 23 -5.34 3.94 -5.40
C ALA A 23 -6.29 3.80 -6.60
N SER A 24 -6.32 2.63 -7.25
CA SER A 24 -7.25 2.34 -8.33
C SER A 24 -8.65 1.98 -7.81
N THR A 25 -8.73 1.33 -6.65
CA THR A 25 -9.98 0.81 -6.07
C THR A 25 -10.65 1.79 -5.10
N PHE A 26 -9.90 2.57 -4.33
CA PHE A 26 -10.46 3.37 -3.23
C PHE A 26 -10.31 4.89 -3.43
N LEU A 27 -11.23 5.61 -2.80
CA LEU A 27 -11.16 7.05 -2.58
C LEU A 27 -10.65 7.35 -1.17
N THR A 28 -10.17 8.57 -0.98
CA THR A 28 -9.96 9.10 0.37
C THR A 28 -11.31 9.30 1.10
N PRO A 29 -11.32 9.47 2.43
CA PRO A 29 -12.53 9.79 3.18
C PRO A 29 -13.27 11.04 2.68
N GLU A 30 -12.55 11.96 2.06
CA GLU A 30 -13.11 13.16 1.42
C GLU A 30 -13.68 12.90 0.01
N LYS A 31 -13.77 11.64 -0.42
CA LYS A 31 -14.21 11.22 -1.76
C LYS A 31 -13.33 11.76 -2.89
N LYS A 32 -12.03 11.93 -2.63
CA LYS A 32 -11.03 12.35 -3.63
C LYS A 32 -10.16 11.16 -4.05
N ASP A 33 -9.51 11.28 -5.20
CA ASP A 33 -8.55 10.28 -5.64
C ASP A 33 -7.32 10.20 -4.70
N VAL A 34 -6.80 8.98 -4.55
CA VAL A 34 -5.52 8.74 -3.87
C VAL A 34 -4.40 9.06 -4.86
N SER A 35 -3.59 10.08 -4.53
CA SER A 35 -2.45 10.52 -5.32
C SER A 35 -1.10 10.23 -4.67
N GLU A 36 -1.10 9.88 -3.37
CA GLU A 36 0.10 9.49 -2.64
C GLU A 36 -0.19 8.35 -1.67
N VAL A 37 0.71 7.36 -1.63
CA VAL A 37 0.73 6.28 -0.64
C VAL A 37 2.08 6.29 0.05
N THR A 38 2.08 6.28 1.39
CA THR A 38 3.32 6.29 2.18
C THR A 38 3.34 5.16 3.18
N PHE A 39 4.27 4.23 3.00
CA PHE A 39 4.52 3.13 3.93
C PHE A 39 5.35 3.65 5.11
N TYR A 40 4.79 3.57 6.32
CA TYR A 40 5.35 4.28 7.49
C TYR A 40 6.02 3.36 8.52
N LYS A 41 5.94 2.04 8.34
CA LYS A 41 6.64 1.07 9.20
C LYS A 41 6.94 -0.22 8.44
N ALA A 42 7.87 -0.99 9.00
CA ALA A 42 8.29 -2.28 8.46
C ALA A 42 7.08 -3.22 8.27
N PRO A 43 7.03 -3.97 7.15
CA PRO A 43 6.02 -4.99 6.96
C PRO A 43 6.22 -6.16 7.94
N ALA A 44 5.13 -6.65 8.51
CA ALA A 44 5.13 -7.61 9.62
C ALA A 44 4.39 -8.90 9.27
N ASN A 45 5.01 -10.05 9.54
CA ASN A 45 4.37 -11.35 9.32
C ASN A 45 3.22 -11.57 10.32
N GLN A 46 2.09 -12.07 9.83
CA GLN A 46 0.99 -12.52 10.67
C GLN A 46 1.42 -13.78 11.43
N LYS A 47 1.03 -13.87 12.70
CA LYS A 47 1.34 -15.01 13.59
C LYS A 47 0.26 -16.10 13.51
N ASP A 48 -0.25 -16.36 12.32
CA ASP A 48 -1.28 -17.38 12.08
C ASP A 48 -0.83 -18.35 10.98
N ALA A 49 -1.65 -19.37 10.71
CA ALA A 49 -1.36 -20.39 9.71
C ALA A 49 -1.43 -19.87 8.26
N THR A 50 -1.88 -18.63 8.03
CA THR A 50 -1.98 -18.07 6.67
C THR A 50 -0.61 -17.73 6.11
N GLY A 51 0.35 -17.39 6.98
CA GLY A 51 1.67 -16.92 6.58
C GLY A 51 1.61 -15.62 5.78
N ASN A 52 0.55 -14.81 5.97
CA ASN A 52 0.44 -13.51 5.33
C ASN A 52 1.41 -12.50 5.95
N ARG A 53 1.69 -11.42 5.22
CA ARG A 53 2.46 -10.26 5.68
C ARG A 53 1.62 -9.00 5.56
N ASN A 54 1.62 -8.22 6.64
CA ASN A 54 0.90 -6.97 6.73
C ASN A 54 1.81 -5.79 6.36
N TYR A 55 1.30 -4.91 5.52
CA TYR A 55 1.91 -3.65 5.13
C TYR A 55 1.04 -2.51 5.64
N PHE A 56 1.67 -1.39 5.99
CA PHE A 56 0.98 -0.32 6.69
C PHE A 56 1.35 1.03 6.10
N PHE A 57 0.34 1.76 5.66
CA PHE A 57 0.52 3.00 4.94
C PHE A 57 -0.52 4.04 5.34
N TYR A 58 -0.26 5.29 4.96
CA TYR A 58 -1.27 6.34 4.93
C TYR A 58 -1.32 6.98 3.56
N VAL A 59 -2.39 7.71 3.27
CA VAL A 59 -2.64 8.27 1.93
C VAL A 59 -2.68 9.79 1.91
N ASN A 60 -2.29 10.38 0.78
CA ASN A 60 -2.31 11.82 0.50
C ASN A 60 -1.66 12.67 1.61
N GLY A 61 -0.53 12.19 2.15
CA GLY A 61 0.20 12.89 3.22
C GLY A 61 -0.48 12.89 4.60
N ASN A 62 -1.70 12.36 4.73
CA ASN A 62 -2.48 12.44 5.95
C ASN A 62 -2.22 11.25 6.88
N LYS A 63 -1.40 11.47 7.91
CA LYS A 63 -1.00 10.43 8.89
C LYS A 63 -2.15 9.90 9.76
N ALA A 64 -3.32 10.54 9.74
CA ALA A 64 -4.52 10.02 10.41
C ALA A 64 -5.23 8.95 9.56
N TRP A 65 -5.06 8.96 8.24
CA TRP A 65 -5.71 8.03 7.33
C TRP A 65 -4.87 6.77 7.13
N LYS A 66 -4.71 6.00 8.20
CA LYS A 66 -3.88 4.79 8.18
C LYS A 66 -4.67 3.62 7.63
N VAL A 67 -4.00 2.82 6.84
CA VAL A 67 -4.55 1.62 6.19
C VAL A 67 -3.53 0.49 6.34
N GLY A 68 -4.04 -0.72 6.48
CA GLY A 68 -3.29 -1.96 6.39
C GLY A 68 -3.66 -2.74 5.13
N ALA A 69 -2.67 -3.40 4.52
CA ALA A 69 -2.89 -4.41 3.49
C ALA A 69 -2.34 -5.74 3.98
N SER A 70 -3.13 -6.81 3.85
CA SER A 70 -2.70 -8.18 4.10
C SER A 70 -2.32 -8.82 2.78
N VAL A 71 -1.09 -9.32 2.67
CA VAL A 71 -0.55 -9.91 1.44
C VAL A 71 -0.12 -11.34 1.69
N LYS A 72 -0.47 -12.26 0.79
CA LYS A 72 0.03 -13.65 0.84
C LYS A 72 1.52 -13.68 0.50
N SER A 73 2.39 -14.00 1.46
CA SER A 73 3.84 -13.93 1.28
C SER A 73 4.41 -14.82 0.17
N LYS A 74 3.68 -15.85 -0.28
CA LYS A 74 4.15 -16.76 -1.35
C LYS A 74 3.80 -16.27 -2.76
N THR A 75 2.77 -15.44 -2.89
CA THR A 75 2.20 -15.06 -4.21
C THR A 75 2.17 -13.54 -4.42
N ASP A 76 2.54 -12.77 -3.40
CA ASP A 76 2.42 -11.31 -3.37
C ASP A 76 1.01 -10.81 -3.68
N GLU A 77 0.00 -11.66 -3.51
CA GLU A 77 -1.41 -11.35 -3.74
C GLU A 77 -1.93 -10.52 -2.57
N VAL A 78 -2.47 -9.34 -2.88
CA VAL A 78 -3.17 -8.51 -1.89
C VAL A 78 -4.49 -9.20 -1.60
N TRP A 79 -4.65 -9.66 -0.36
CA TRP A 79 -5.82 -10.41 0.06
C TRP A 79 -6.92 -9.50 0.59
N ALA A 80 -6.55 -8.45 1.31
CA ALA A 80 -7.49 -7.50 1.87
C ALA A 80 -6.83 -6.16 2.19
N PHE A 81 -7.65 -5.11 2.11
CA PHE A 81 -7.37 -3.81 2.70
C PHE A 81 -8.27 -3.61 3.92
N GLY A 82 -7.75 -2.93 4.93
CA GLY A 82 -8.53 -2.60 6.13
C GLY A 82 -7.98 -1.36 6.84
N SER A 83 -8.84 -0.70 7.59
CA SER A 83 -8.48 0.43 8.44
C SER A 83 -9.36 0.43 9.69
N ASN A 84 -8.79 0.86 10.81
CA ASN A 84 -9.54 1.20 12.02
C ASN A 84 -9.71 2.72 12.18
N ASP A 85 -9.06 3.51 11.33
CA ASP A 85 -8.98 4.96 11.44
C ASP A 85 -9.88 5.67 10.42
N ILE A 86 -10.21 5.00 9.30
CA ILE A 86 -11.05 5.54 8.23
C ILE A 86 -11.96 4.47 7.63
N ASP A 87 -13.11 4.89 7.10
CA ASP A 87 -13.93 4.06 6.23
C ASP A 87 -13.33 3.99 4.83
N LEU A 88 -13.23 2.77 4.30
CA LEU A 88 -12.76 2.56 2.93
C LEU A 88 -13.92 2.73 1.95
N VAL A 89 -13.82 3.73 1.08
CA VAL A 89 -14.84 4.04 0.08
C VAL A 89 -14.37 3.56 -1.29
N GLU A 90 -15.01 2.53 -1.82
CA GLU A 90 -14.70 2.00 -3.15
C GLU A 90 -15.16 2.97 -4.26
N LYS A 91 -14.37 3.02 -5.34
CA LYS A 91 -14.75 3.69 -6.57
C LYS A 91 -15.81 2.86 -7.28
N LYS A 92 -16.70 3.54 -8.02
CA LYS A 92 -17.66 2.86 -8.90
C LYS A 92 -16.98 2.14 -10.06
N ASP A 93 -15.87 2.70 -10.55
CA ASP A 93 -15.07 2.16 -11.64
C ASP A 93 -13.59 2.23 -11.27
N THR A 94 -12.85 1.13 -11.50
CA THR A 94 -11.40 1.10 -11.34
C THR A 94 -10.76 2.05 -12.33
N LYS A 95 -9.97 3.02 -11.83
CA LYS A 95 -9.29 4.00 -12.68
C LYS A 95 -7.80 3.69 -12.81
N ASP A 96 -7.26 3.96 -14.01
CA ASP A 96 -5.82 4.02 -14.21
C ASP A 96 -5.21 5.11 -13.33
N VAL A 97 -4.20 4.74 -12.54
CA VAL A 97 -3.49 5.66 -11.65
C VAL A 97 -2.20 6.11 -12.32
N THR A 98 -2.27 7.23 -13.03
CA THR A 98 -1.16 7.72 -13.88
C THR A 98 -0.10 8.52 -13.13
N HIS A 99 -0.44 9.11 -11.98
CA HIS A 99 0.45 10.00 -11.22
C HIS A 99 0.49 9.66 -9.73
N LEU A 100 0.62 8.37 -9.40
CA LEU A 100 0.74 7.93 -8.02
C LEU A 100 2.15 8.17 -7.48
N LYS A 101 2.26 8.95 -6.40
CA LYS A 101 3.50 9.03 -5.62
C LYS A 101 3.53 7.90 -4.59
N ILE A 102 4.62 7.14 -4.57
CA ILE A 102 4.80 6.01 -3.65
C ILE A 102 6.06 6.26 -2.81
N ASN A 103 5.88 6.45 -1.50
CA ASN A 103 6.98 6.54 -0.56
C ASN A 103 7.13 5.19 0.15
N HIS A 104 8.22 4.50 -0.16
CA HIS A 104 8.54 3.19 0.40
C HIS A 104 8.96 3.29 1.87
N TRP A 105 8.76 2.21 2.63
CA TRP A 105 9.34 2.14 3.96
C TRP A 105 10.87 2.00 3.84
N GLU A 106 11.59 2.77 4.64
CA GLU A 106 13.04 2.68 4.78
C GLU A 106 13.38 2.33 6.23
N SER A 107 14.23 1.31 6.42
CA SER A 107 14.85 1.05 7.72
C SER A 107 15.72 2.25 8.08
N LYS A 108 15.40 2.92 9.19
CA LYS A 108 16.28 3.94 9.75
C LYS A 108 17.48 3.33 10.44
#